data_AF-A0A0M4CN38-F1
#
_entry.id   AF-A0A0M4CN38-F1
#
_cell.length_a   1.000
_cell.length_b   1.000
_cell.length_c   1.000
_cell.angle_alpha   90.00
_cell.angle_beta   90.00
_cell.angle_gamma   90.00
#
_symmetry.space_group_name_H-M   'P 1'
#
loop_
_entity.id
_entity.type
_entity.pdbx_description
1 polymer ?
#
loop_
_entity_poly.entity_id
_entity_poly.type
_entity_poly.pdbx_seq_one_letter_code
_entity_poly.pdbx_strand_id
1 'polypeptide(L)'
;MRAKRRELNKTQADLAIAVGKSRWWVIQFEKGERYVSAKEFELEPLMRLKIADSLTLDPTTVLTAADIPLVFHSRTIFLLLILPV
;
A
#
# COMPACT_ATOMS: atom_id res chain seq x y z
N MET A 1 4.27 -10.16 -1.25
CA MET A 1 5.33 -9.17 -0.94
C MET A 1 6.75 -9.67 -1.13
N ARG A 2 7.24 -10.67 -0.37
CA ARG A 2 8.64 -11.15 -0.51
C ARG A 2 8.98 -11.59 -1.94
N ALA A 3 8.11 -12.37 -2.58
CA ALA A 3 8.29 -12.81 -3.97
C ALA A 3 8.43 -11.61 -4.92
N LYS A 4 7.48 -10.67 -4.86
CA LYS A 4 7.49 -9.47 -5.71
C LYS A 4 8.77 -8.64 -5.55
N ARG A 5 9.23 -8.43 -4.32
CA ARG A 5 10.50 -7.70 -4.08
C ARG A 5 11.69 -8.42 -4.74
N ARG A 6 11.72 -9.75 -4.68
CA ARG A 6 12.78 -10.56 -5.30
C ARG A 6 12.71 -10.53 -6.82
N GLU A 7 11.51 -10.54 -7.42
CA GLU A 7 11.33 -10.34 -8.87
C GLU A 7 11.93 -9.01 -9.35
N LEU A 8 11.88 -7.97 -8.52
CA LEU A 8 12.45 -6.65 -8.80
C LEU A 8 13.94 -6.52 -8.46
N ASN A 9 14.62 -7.62 -8.09
CA ASN A 9 16.01 -7.61 -7.62
C ASN A 9 16.29 -6.62 -6.47
N LYS A 10 15.26 -6.25 -5.69
CA LYS A 10 15.40 -5.33 -4.55
C LYS A 10 15.79 -6.10 -3.30
N THR A 11 16.75 -5.59 -2.54
CA THR A 11 17.05 -6.08 -1.19
C THR A 11 16.02 -5.57 -0.18
N GLN A 12 16.02 -6.13 1.04
CA GLN A 12 15.19 -5.59 2.13
C GLN A 12 15.63 -4.17 2.54
N ALA A 13 16.90 -3.82 2.34
CA ALA A 13 17.40 -2.47 2.59
C ALA A 13 16.84 -1.48 1.57
N ASP A 14 16.77 -1.86 0.29
CA ASP A 14 16.22 -1.00 -0.76
C ASP A 14 14.74 -0.69 -0.53
N LEU A 15 13.96 -1.70 -0.13
CA LEU A 15 12.56 -1.49 0.23
C LEU A 15 12.43 -0.61 1.49
N ALA A 16 13.28 -0.84 2.49
CA ALA A 16 13.31 -0.04 3.73
C ALA A 16 13.56 1.44 3.44
N ILE A 17 14.52 1.76 2.56
CA ILE A 17 14.79 3.14 2.13
C ILE A 17 13.55 3.74 1.45
N ALA A 18 12.95 3.01 0.50
CA ALA A 18 11.79 3.50 -0.25
C ALA A 18 10.58 3.84 0.64
N VAL A 19 10.38 3.10 1.75
CA VAL A 19 9.23 3.30 2.65
C VAL A 19 9.59 4.10 3.91
N GLY A 20 10.83 4.56 4.04
CA GLY A 20 11.31 5.32 5.21
C GLY A 20 11.29 4.52 6.51
N LYS A 21 11.67 3.25 6.46
CA LYS A 21 11.71 2.33 7.61
C LYS A 21 13.07 1.63 7.72
N SER A 22 13.27 0.85 8.78
CA SER A 22 14.48 0.04 8.94
C SER A 22 14.38 -1.29 8.19
N ARG A 23 15.53 -1.88 7.84
CA ARG A 23 15.57 -3.24 7.28
C ARG A 23 14.87 -4.27 8.17
N TRP A 24 15.00 -4.13 9.49
CA TRP A 24 14.33 -5.00 10.47
C TRP A 24 12.81 -4.89 10.42
N TRP A 25 12.29 -3.68 10.23
CA TRP A 25 10.86 -3.46 10.02
C TRP A 25 10.37 -4.19 8.76
N VAL A 26 11.16 -4.18 7.67
CA VAL A 26 10.82 -4.93 6.44
C VAL A 26 10.85 -6.44 6.68
N ILE A 27 11.78 -6.95 7.49
CA ILE A 27 11.82 -8.38 7.86
C ILE A 27 10.54 -8.78 8.61
N GLN A 28 10.11 -7.97 9.57
CA GLN A 28 8.86 -8.18 10.32
C GLN A 28 7.64 -8.12 9.40
N PHE A 29 7.58 -7.11 8.54
CA PHE A 29 6.52 -6.96 7.54
C PHE A 29 6.42 -8.18 6.62
N GLU A 30 7.54 -8.67 6.08
CA GLU A 30 7.53 -9.87 5.22
C GLU A 30 7.14 -11.15 5.95
N LYS A 31 7.26 -11.18 7.28
CA LYS A 31 6.83 -12.30 8.13
C LYS A 31 5.39 -12.15 8.61
N GLY A 32 4.82 -10.94 8.56
CA GLY A 32 3.50 -10.64 9.11
C GLY A 32 3.47 -10.50 10.64
N GLU A 33 4.63 -10.46 11.30
CA GLU A 33 4.73 -10.55 12.77
C GLU A 33 5.56 -9.41 13.36
N ARG A 34 5.06 -8.76 14.43
CA ARG A 34 5.89 -7.88 15.27
C ARG A 34 6.64 -8.68 16.32
N TYR A 35 7.96 -8.59 16.31
CA TYR A 35 8.83 -9.29 17.29
C TYR A 35 8.52 -8.95 18.75
N VAL A 36 8.01 -7.76 19.05
CA VAL A 36 7.88 -7.25 20.42
C VAL A 36 6.54 -7.60 21.07
N SER A 37 5.49 -7.86 20.30
CA SER A 37 4.13 -7.92 20.88
C SER A 37 3.29 -9.12 20.46
N ALA A 38 3.78 -10.01 19.57
CA ALA A 38 2.99 -11.09 18.98
C ALA A 38 1.63 -10.63 18.39
N LYS A 39 1.48 -9.32 18.15
CA LYS A 39 0.30 -8.74 17.51
C LYS A 39 0.51 -8.76 16.01
N GLU A 40 -0.60 -8.88 15.29
CA GLU A 40 -0.61 -8.75 13.83
C GLU A 40 0.09 -7.46 13.41
N PHE A 41 0.83 -7.56 12.31
CA PHE A 41 1.59 -6.44 11.78
C PHE A 41 0.65 -5.47 11.06
N GLU A 42 0.11 -4.50 11.81
CA GLU A 42 -0.74 -3.46 11.23
C GLU A 42 0.06 -2.43 10.41
N LEU A 43 -0.47 -2.14 9.22
CA LEU A 43 0.03 -1.10 8.31
C LEU A 43 -0.95 0.06 8.21
N GLU A 44 -0.45 1.27 8.41
CA GLU A 44 -1.22 2.48 8.10
C GLU A 44 -1.52 2.58 6.59
N PRO A 45 -2.67 3.13 6.18
CA PRO A 45 -3.07 3.23 4.77
C PRO A 45 -2.00 3.86 3.85
N LEU A 46 -1.37 4.95 4.29
CA LEU A 46 -0.32 5.62 3.52
C LEU A 46 0.93 4.74 3.34
N MET A 47 1.25 3.90 4.33
CA MET A 47 2.34 2.94 4.24
C MET A 47 2.04 1.86 3.19
N ARG A 48 0.79 1.41 3.11
CA ARG A 48 0.36 0.44 2.08
C ARG A 48 0.55 1.01 0.68
N LEU A 49 0.20 2.28 0.46
CA LEU A 49 0.43 2.97 -0.81
C LEU A 49 1.92 3.09 -1.17
N LYS A 50 2.77 3.48 -0.21
CA LYS A 50 4.22 3.57 -0.43
C LYS A 50 4.84 2.21 -0.79
N ILE A 51 4.37 1.13 -0.16
CA ILE A 51 4.80 -0.23 -0.49
C ILE A 51 4.32 -0.62 -1.89
N ALA A 52 3.06 -0.29 -2.24
CA ALA A 52 2.50 -0.57 -3.56
C ALA A 52 3.34 0.07 -4.67
N ASP A 53 3.60 1.38 -4.54
CA ASP A 53 4.42 2.16 -5.46
C ASP A 53 5.84 1.58 -5.58
N SER A 54 6.51 1.34 -4.45
CA SER A 54 7.88 0.78 -4.44
C SER A 54 7.99 -0.61 -5.06
N LEU A 55 6.93 -1.42 -4.99
CA LEU A 55 6.88 -2.78 -5.53
C LEU A 55 6.15 -2.87 -6.89
N THR A 56 5.87 -1.73 -7.51
CA THR A 56 5.12 -1.63 -8.78
C THR A 56 3.85 -2.47 -8.79
N LEU A 57 3.18 -2.52 -7.63
CA LEU A 57 1.89 -3.17 -7.46
C LEU A 57 0.79 -2.18 -7.81
N ASP A 58 -0.27 -2.68 -8.42
CA ASP A 58 -1.49 -1.90 -8.62
C ASP A 58 -2.02 -1.42 -7.25
N PRO A 59 -2.11 -0.10 -7.02
CA PRO A 59 -2.58 0.46 -5.76
C PRO A 59 -3.97 -0.05 -5.38
N THR A 60 -4.83 -0.35 -6.37
CA THR A 60 -6.18 -0.86 -6.10
C THR A 60 -6.14 -2.26 -5.49
N THR A 61 -5.22 -3.12 -5.94
CA THR A 61 -4.99 -4.47 -5.38
C THR A 61 -4.49 -4.38 -3.95
N VAL A 62 -3.65 -3.38 -3.65
CA VAL A 62 -3.11 -3.17 -2.30
C VAL A 62 -4.14 -2.57 -1.34
N LEU A 63 -5.05 -1.73 -1.83
CA LEU A 63 -6.15 -1.12 -1.05
C LEU A 63 -7.33 -2.09 -0.82
N THR A 64 -7.63 -2.97 -1.77
CA THR A 64 -8.66 -4.00 -1.60
C THR A 64 -8.20 -5.14 -0.68
N ALA A 65 -6.94 -5.59 -0.79
CA ALA A 65 -6.35 -6.52 0.19
C ALA A 65 -6.24 -5.96 1.61
N ALA A 66 -6.57 -4.67 1.77
CA ALA A 66 -6.45 -3.89 2.97
C ALA A 66 -7.79 -3.57 3.65
N ASP A 67 -8.92 -4.04 3.10
CA ASP A 67 -10.29 -3.68 3.49
C ASP A 67 -10.56 -2.16 3.49
N ILE A 68 -9.83 -1.41 2.66
CA ILE A 68 -10.07 0.02 2.47
C ILE A 68 -10.96 0.18 1.22
N PRO A 69 -12.22 0.62 1.37
CA PRO A 69 -13.09 0.81 0.22
C PRO A 69 -12.54 1.89 -0.72
N LEU A 70 -12.42 1.56 -2.00
CA LEU A 70 -12.08 2.50 -3.07
C LEU A 70 -13.28 3.42 -3.35
N VAL A 71 -13.53 4.39 -2.47
CA VAL A 71 -14.49 5.45 -2.75
C VAL A 71 -13.77 6.51 -3.59
N PHE A 72 -13.79 6.33 -4.91
CA PHE A 72 -13.45 7.42 -5.83
C PHE A 72 -14.54 8.50 -5.72
N HIS A 73 -14.27 9.55 -4.94
CA HIS A 73 -15.01 10.79 -5.06
C HIS A 73 -14.58 11.46 -6.38
N SER A 74 -15.21 11.05 -7.48
CA SER A 74 -15.13 11.79 -8.73
C SER A 74 -15.74 13.16 -8.48
N ARG A 75 -14.91 14.18 -8.25
CA ARG A 75 -15.29 15.59 -8.38
C ARG A 75 -15.49 15.89 -9.86
N THR A 76 -16.51 15.29 -10.46
CA THR A 76 -17.03 15.78 -11.73
C THR A 76 -18.09 16.81 -11.38
N ILE A 77 -17.67 18.07 -11.41
CA ILE A 77 -18.56 19.19 -11.66
C ILE A 77 -19.20 18.91 -13.02
N PHE A 78 -20.41 18.35 -13.03
CA PHE A 78 -21.30 18.46 -14.19
C PHE A 78 -22.30 19.56 -13.87
N LEU A 79 -21.88 20.78 -14.22
CA LEU A 79 -22.73 21.96 -14.24
C LEU A 79 -23.80 21.74 -15.33
N LEU A 80 -25.06 22.03 -15.00
CA LEU A 80 -26.20 22.30 -15.88
C LEU A 80 -26.46 21.35 -17.07
N LEU A 81 -27.56 20.59 -16.99
CA LEU A 81 -28.57 20.50 -18.05
C LEU A 81 -29.81 19.75 -17.51
N ILE A 82 -30.58 20.44 -16.68
CA ILE A 82 -32.01 20.15 -16.51
C ILE A 82 -32.74 21.43 -16.91
N LEU A 83 -32.91 21.61 -18.21
CA LEU A 83 -33.95 22.49 -18.77
C LEU A 83 -35.03 21.57 -19.34
N PRO A 84 -36.29 21.68 -18.90
CA PRO A 84 -37.40 21.13 -19.65
C PRO A 84 -37.74 22.14 -20.76
N VAL A 85 -37.72 21.69 -22.01
CA VAL A 85 -38.54 22.26 -23.09
C VAL A 85 -39.60 21.21 -23.41
#